data_AF-A0A258K4R8-F1
#
_entry.id   AF-A0A258K4R8-F1
#
_cell.length_a   1.000
_cell.length_b   1.000
_cell.length_c   1.000
_cell.angle_alpha   90.00
_cell.angle_beta   90.00
_cell.angle_gamma   90.00
#
_symmetry.space_group_name_H-M   'P 1'
#
loop_
_entity.id
_entity.type
_entity.pdbx_description
1 polymer ?
#
loop_
_entity_poly.entity_id
_entity_poly.type
_entity_poly.pdbx_seq_one_letter_code
_entity_poly.pdbx_strand_id
1 'polypeptide(L)'
;MADAQAQDRIFLGRTLPAGGAAAQDIALSLRLANRHGLVTGATGTGKTVTLQVLAEGFSRVGVPVFAADIKGDLSGIAALGEARDFLVKRAGEVGMTYLPDRFPVTFWDLSGEQGHPVRATVSELGPLLLARLMGLND
;
A
#
# COMPACT_ATOMS: atom_id res chain seq x y z
N MET A 1 -25.99 -17.31 1.47
CA MET A 1 -25.79 -15.86 1.64
C MET A 1 -24.39 -15.66 2.20
N ALA A 2 -23.38 -15.68 1.33
CA ALA A 2 -22.00 -15.43 1.73
C ALA A 2 -21.85 -13.92 1.96
N ASP A 3 -21.46 -13.61 3.18
CA ASP A 3 -21.20 -12.33 3.83
C ASP A 3 -20.92 -11.12 2.92
N ALA A 4 -21.93 -10.27 2.70
CA ALA A 4 -21.75 -8.96 2.08
C ALA A 4 -20.86 -8.02 2.92
N GLN A 5 -20.64 -8.32 4.22
CA GLN A 5 -19.77 -7.53 5.10
C GLN A 5 -18.27 -7.71 4.81
N ALA A 6 -17.88 -8.77 4.10
CA ALA A 6 -16.48 -8.99 3.72
C ALA A 6 -16.00 -8.05 2.59
N GLN A 7 -16.93 -7.49 1.80
CA GLN A 7 -16.59 -6.65 0.64
C GLN A 7 -16.32 -5.18 0.99
N ASP A 8 -16.74 -4.71 2.17
CA ASP A 8 -16.65 -3.30 2.58
C ASP A 8 -15.42 -2.98 3.45
N ARG A 9 -14.42 -3.86 3.47
CA ARG A 9 -13.28 -3.77 4.38
C ARG A 9 -11.98 -4.22 3.73
N ILE A 10 -10.89 -3.57 4.09
CA ILE A 10 -9.51 -3.96 3.74
C ILE A 10 -8.88 -4.63 4.94
N PHE A 11 -8.45 -5.88 4.79
CA PHE A 11 -7.69 -6.57 5.82
C PHE A 11 -6.35 -5.87 6.08
N LEU A 12 -6.03 -5.63 7.36
CA LEU A 12 -4.76 -5.01 7.79
C LEU A 12 -3.84 -6.00 8.49
N GLY A 13 -4.40 -7.02 9.14
CA GLY A 13 -3.65 -7.98 9.93
C GLY A 13 -4.52 -8.69 10.95
N ARG A 14 -3.88 -9.44 11.84
CA ARG A 14 -4.52 -10.13 12.96
C ARG A 14 -3.90 -9.73 14.29
N THR A 15 -4.70 -9.79 15.34
CA THR A 15 -4.20 -9.70 16.70
C THR A 15 -3.32 -10.92 17.01
N LEU A 16 -2.29 -10.71 17.82
CA LEU A 16 -1.54 -11.82 18.39
C LEU A 16 -2.39 -12.48 19.48
N PRO A 17 -2.55 -13.81 19.48
CA PRO A 17 -3.27 -14.51 20.53
C PRO A 17 -2.51 -14.34 21.85
N ALA A 18 -3.07 -13.52 22.75
CA ALA A 18 -2.56 -13.31 24.10
C ALA A 18 -3.59 -13.82 25.11
N GLY A 19 -3.15 -14.58 26.11
CA GLY A 19 -4.01 -15.05 27.21
C GLY A 19 -5.10 -16.05 26.81
N GLY A 20 -4.89 -16.84 25.75
CA GLY A 20 -5.87 -17.84 25.29
C GLY A 20 -7.03 -17.29 24.46
N ALA A 21 -7.05 -15.98 24.17
CA ALA A 21 -8.01 -15.40 23.24
C ALA A 21 -7.67 -15.80 21.79
N ALA A 22 -8.71 -16.06 20.99
CA ALA A 22 -8.56 -16.31 19.56
C ALA A 22 -8.02 -15.07 18.84
N ALA A 23 -7.19 -15.28 17.82
CA ALA A 23 -6.74 -14.21 16.93
C ALA A 23 -7.96 -13.59 16.20
N GLN A 24 -7.99 -12.27 16.13
CA GLN A 24 -9.06 -11.52 15.50
C GLN A 24 -8.53 -10.74 14.30
N ASP A 25 -9.31 -10.75 13.21
CA ASP A 25 -9.01 -9.95 12.03
C ASP A 25 -9.17 -8.46 12.35
N ILE A 26 -8.16 -7.69 12.00
CA ILE A 26 -8.17 -6.24 12.01
C ILE A 26 -8.32 -5.76 10.57
N ALA A 27 -9.32 -4.93 10.33
CA ALA A 27 -9.63 -4.44 9.00
C ALA A 27 -10.00 -2.95 9.01
N LEU A 28 -9.62 -2.24 7.95
CA LEU A 28 -10.03 -0.87 7.67
C LEU A 28 -11.38 -0.89 6.96
N SER A 29 -12.38 -0.20 7.50
CA SER A 29 -13.63 0.02 6.76
C SER A 29 -13.37 0.93 5.55
N LEU A 30 -13.84 0.51 4.36
CA LEU A 30 -13.72 1.31 3.13
C LEU A 30 -14.36 2.70 3.28
N ARG A 31 -15.49 2.79 3.99
CA ARG A 31 -16.15 4.08 4.27
C ARG A 31 -15.26 5.06 5.05
N LEU A 32 -14.31 4.55 5.83
CA LEU A 32 -13.37 5.37 6.60
C LEU A 32 -12.02 5.57 5.90
N ALA A 33 -11.79 4.90 4.77
CA ALA A 33 -10.54 4.96 4.02
C ALA A 33 -10.33 6.30 3.29
N ASN A 34 -11.35 7.16 3.22
CA ASN A 34 -11.25 8.52 2.69
C ASN A 34 -10.68 9.53 3.69
N ARG A 35 -10.25 9.09 4.88
CA ARG A 35 -9.57 9.91 5.89
C ARG A 35 -8.07 9.74 5.77
N HIS A 36 -7.32 10.82 6.06
CA HIS A 36 -5.88 10.74 6.13
C HIS A 36 -5.42 9.78 7.23
N GLY A 37 -4.41 8.97 6.92
CA GLY A 37 -3.77 8.04 7.85
C GLY A 37 -2.27 8.27 7.89
N LEU A 38 -1.63 7.80 8.95
CA LEU A 38 -0.19 7.88 9.14
C LEU A 38 0.36 6.49 9.46
N VAL A 39 1.26 5.99 8.60
CA VAL A 39 2.07 4.79 8.88
C VAL A 39 3.46 5.26 9.29
N THR A 40 3.79 5.06 10.57
CA THR A 40 5.09 5.47 11.15
C THR A 40 5.76 4.29 11.85
N GLY A 41 7.07 4.36 12.03
CA GLY A 41 7.88 3.30 12.64
C GLY A 41 9.36 3.41 12.24
N ALA A 42 10.24 2.71 12.97
CA ALA A 42 11.66 2.65 12.64
C ALA A 42 11.92 1.84 11.36
N THR A 43 13.16 1.87 10.84
CA THR A 43 13.54 1.00 9.73
C THR A 43 13.41 -0.48 10.14
N GLY A 44 12.87 -1.31 9.25
CA GLY A 44 12.66 -2.73 9.51
C GLY A 44 11.39 -3.09 10.31
N THR A 45 10.59 -2.11 10.75
CA THR A 45 9.36 -2.39 11.54
C THR A 45 8.12 -2.65 10.68
N GLY A 46 8.29 -2.93 9.39
CA GLY A 46 7.18 -3.30 8.50
C GLY A 46 6.41 -2.14 7.85
N LYS A 47 6.89 -0.88 7.91
CA LYS A 47 6.22 0.27 7.25
C LYS A 47 5.85 -0.02 5.78
N THR A 48 6.83 -0.48 5.01
CA THR A 48 6.64 -0.84 3.60
C THR A 48 5.61 -1.96 3.44
N VAL A 49 5.73 -3.03 4.23
CA VAL A 49 4.80 -4.16 4.18
C VAL A 49 3.37 -3.70 4.50
N THR A 50 3.19 -2.80 5.46
CA THR A 50 1.88 -2.21 5.76
C THR A 50 1.32 -1.41 4.58
N LEU A 51 2.16 -0.62 3.90
CA LEU A 51 1.74 0.13 2.71
C LEU A 51 1.40 -0.80 1.54
N GLN A 52 2.15 -1.89 1.35
CA GLN A 52 1.85 -2.91 0.36
C GLN A 52 0.49 -3.57 0.65
N VAL A 53 0.26 -4.07 1.88
CA VAL A 53 -1.03 -4.67 2.28
C VAL A 53 -2.20 -3.72 2.03
N LEU A 54 -2.05 -2.43 2.33
CA LEU A 54 -3.06 -1.43 2.01
C LEU A 54 -3.29 -1.30 0.50
N ALA A 55 -2.22 -1.15 -0.28
CA ALA A 55 -2.30 -0.99 -1.73
C ALA A 55 -2.95 -2.21 -2.41
N GLU A 56 -2.55 -3.40 -2.01
CA GLU A 56 -3.14 -4.68 -2.42
C GLU A 56 -4.62 -4.73 -2.07
N GLY A 57 -4.97 -4.39 -0.82
CA GLY A 57 -6.35 -4.37 -0.33
C GLY A 57 -7.26 -3.44 -1.13
N PHE A 58 -6.81 -2.22 -1.42
CA PHE A 58 -7.54 -1.28 -2.29
C PHE A 58 -7.68 -1.84 -3.72
N SER A 59 -6.60 -2.40 -4.28
CA SER A 59 -6.62 -2.98 -5.62
C SER A 59 -7.62 -4.14 -5.74
N ARG A 60 -7.71 -5.03 -4.72
CA ARG A 60 -8.69 -6.14 -4.69
C ARG A 60 -10.14 -5.68 -4.75
N VAL A 61 -10.46 -4.50 -4.22
CA VAL A 61 -11.81 -3.93 -4.24
C VAL A 61 -12.01 -2.94 -5.41
N GLY A 62 -11.06 -2.87 -6.34
CA GLY A 62 -11.15 -2.02 -7.54
C GLY A 62 -10.85 -0.55 -7.29
N VAL A 63 -10.24 -0.20 -6.15
CA VAL A 63 -9.83 1.18 -5.85
C VAL A 63 -8.37 1.38 -6.26
N PRO A 64 -8.06 2.31 -7.18
CA PRO A 64 -6.69 2.57 -7.60
C PRO A 64 -5.90 3.28 -6.50
N VAL A 65 -4.63 2.90 -6.35
CA VAL A 65 -3.70 3.55 -5.42
C VAL A 65 -2.61 4.26 -6.22
N PHE A 66 -2.51 5.57 -5.99
CA PHE A 66 -1.41 6.39 -6.50
C PHE A 66 -0.41 6.62 -5.38
N ALA A 67 0.86 6.28 -5.61
CA ALA A 67 1.90 6.38 -4.61
C ALA A 67 3.23 6.80 -5.23
N ALA A 68 3.97 7.65 -4.50
CA ALA A 68 5.36 7.94 -4.81
C ALA A 68 6.25 6.88 -4.13
N ASP A 69 6.95 6.07 -4.93
CA ASP A 69 7.82 5.01 -4.43
C ASP A 69 9.29 5.40 -4.57
N ILE A 70 9.79 6.18 -3.61
CA ILE A 70 11.16 6.71 -3.64
C ILE A 70 12.21 5.58 -3.51
N LYS A 71 11.88 4.50 -2.80
CA LYS A 71 12.80 3.40 -2.53
C LYS A 71 12.65 2.21 -3.48
N GLY A 72 11.57 2.16 -4.26
CA GLY A 72 11.26 0.99 -5.10
C GLY A 72 10.70 -0.19 -4.29
N ASP A 73 10.36 0.01 -3.02
CA ASP A 73 9.91 -1.08 -2.18
C ASP A 73 8.41 -1.37 -2.37
N LEU A 74 7.58 -0.35 -2.64
CA LEU A 74 6.12 -0.52 -2.79
C LEU A 74 5.77 -1.18 -4.12
N SER A 75 6.50 -0.85 -5.17
CA SER A 75 6.34 -1.39 -6.53
C SER A 75 6.58 -2.90 -6.65
N GLY A 76 7.18 -3.53 -5.64
CA GLY A 76 7.36 -4.98 -5.58
C GLY A 76 6.05 -5.77 -5.71
N ILE A 77 4.90 -5.18 -5.40
CA ILE A 77 3.57 -5.80 -5.55
C ILE A 77 3.20 -6.13 -7.01
N ALA A 78 3.93 -5.58 -7.98
CA ALA A 78 3.74 -5.88 -9.41
C ALA A 78 4.18 -7.30 -9.79
N ALA A 79 5.15 -7.85 -9.05
CA ALA A 79 5.68 -9.19 -9.30
C ALA A 79 4.99 -10.22 -8.40
N LEU A 80 4.94 -11.47 -8.86
CA LEU A 80 4.52 -12.56 -8.01
C LEU A 80 5.58 -12.77 -6.91
N GLY A 81 5.18 -12.68 -5.65
CA GLY A 81 6.08 -12.89 -4.52
C GLY A 81 6.65 -14.32 -4.46
N GLU A 82 7.72 -14.49 -3.68
CA GLU A 82 8.27 -15.81 -3.34
C GLU A 82 7.85 -16.22 -1.93
N ALA A 83 7.48 -17.48 -1.75
CA ALA A 83 7.20 -18.04 -0.43
C ALA A 83 8.50 -18.24 0.36
N ARG A 84 8.94 -17.20 1.07
CA ARG A 84 10.11 -17.24 1.95
C ARG A 84 9.74 -17.79 3.33
N ASP A 85 10.64 -18.54 3.95
CA ASP A 85 10.39 -19.23 5.24
C ASP A 85 9.87 -18.31 6.33
N PHE A 86 10.41 -17.09 6.45
CA PHE A 86 9.97 -16.14 7.46
C PHE A 86 8.55 -15.62 7.22
N LEU A 87 8.10 -15.51 5.97
CA LEU A 87 6.74 -15.09 5.60
C LEU A 87 5.74 -16.21 5.89
N VAL A 88 6.07 -17.44 5.48
CA VAL A 88 5.24 -18.62 5.73
C VAL A 88 5.10 -18.88 7.22
N LYS A 89 6.21 -18.83 7.97
CA LYS A 89 6.20 -18.95 9.43
C LYS A 89 5.34 -17.87 10.07
N ARG A 90 5.52 -16.61 9.66
CA ARG A 90 4.75 -15.48 10.21
C ARG A 90 3.26 -15.62 9.93
N ALA A 91 2.87 -16.05 8.73
CA ALA A 91 1.48 -16.32 8.38
C ALA A 91 0.91 -17.44 9.28
N GLY A 92 1.67 -18.52 9.50
CA GLY A 92 1.31 -19.59 10.41
C GLY A 92 1.09 -19.12 11.87
N GLU A 93 1.97 -18.25 12.38
CA GLU A 93 1.83 -17.66 13.73
C GLU A 93 0.52 -16.87 13.92
N VAL A 94 -0.01 -16.28 12.84
CA VAL A 94 -1.28 -15.55 12.85
C VAL A 94 -2.45 -16.38 12.30
N GLY A 95 -2.25 -17.69 12.07
CA GLY A 95 -3.29 -18.61 11.60
C GLY A 95 -3.74 -18.38 10.15
N MET A 96 -2.88 -17.79 9.32
CA MET A 96 -3.14 -17.52 7.90
C MET A 96 -2.30 -18.42 7.00
N THR A 97 -2.82 -18.71 5.81
CA THR A 97 -2.05 -19.31 4.73
C THR A 97 -1.40 -18.20 3.91
N TYR A 98 -0.07 -18.19 3.83
CA TYR A 98 0.64 -17.29 2.92
C TYR A 98 0.45 -17.78 1.49
N LEU A 99 -0.12 -16.92 0.63
CA LEU A 99 -0.27 -17.16 -0.79
C LEU A 99 0.38 -16.00 -1.53
N PRO A 100 1.42 -16.25 -2.35
CA PRO A 100 1.96 -15.20 -3.21
C PRO A 100 0.91 -14.71 -4.19
N ASP A 101 0.90 -13.40 -4.43
CA ASP A 101 -0.01 -12.75 -5.38
C ASP A 101 0.73 -11.66 -6.15
N ARG A 102 0.08 -11.12 -7.18
CA ARG A 102 0.58 -10.00 -7.99
C ARG A 102 -0.56 -9.05 -8.33
N PHE A 103 -0.25 -7.77 -8.45
CA PHE A 103 -1.25 -6.73 -8.67
C PHE A 103 -0.98 -5.95 -9.96
N PRO A 104 -2.04 -5.43 -10.61
CA PRO A 104 -1.88 -4.54 -11.75
C PRO A 104 -1.19 -3.26 -11.29
N VAL A 105 -0.02 -2.98 -11.84
CA VAL A 105 0.77 -1.78 -11.55
C VAL A 105 1.15 -1.10 -12.84
N THR A 106 1.01 0.22 -12.85
CA THR A 106 1.46 1.10 -13.92
C THR A 106 2.56 1.97 -13.36
N PHE A 107 3.77 1.86 -13.89
CA PHE A 107 4.89 2.70 -13.50
C PHE A 107 4.81 4.04 -14.22
N TRP A 108 4.89 5.13 -13.46
CA TRP A 108 4.90 6.48 -13.99
C TRP A 108 6.31 7.02 -13.89
N ASP A 109 6.84 7.51 -15.01
CA ASP A 109 8.20 7.99 -15.13
C ASP A 109 8.21 9.46 -15.57
N LEU A 110 8.98 10.27 -14.84
CA LEU A 110 9.15 11.68 -15.12
C LEU A 110 10.03 11.92 -16.36
N SER A 111 11.03 11.05 -16.63
CA SER A 111 11.85 11.13 -17.86
C SER A 111 11.24 10.37 -19.03
N GLY A 112 10.32 9.44 -18.77
CA GLY A 112 9.64 8.63 -19.79
C GLY A 112 10.52 7.53 -20.39
N GLU A 113 11.56 7.10 -19.68
CA GLU A 113 12.50 6.05 -20.12
C GLU A 113 12.06 4.65 -19.67
N GLN A 114 11.57 4.52 -18.43
CA GLN A 114 11.34 3.25 -17.75
C GLN A 114 9.87 3.00 -17.42
N GLY A 115 8.98 3.91 -17.79
CA GLY A 115 7.55 3.82 -17.48
C GLY A 115 6.69 4.74 -18.33
N HIS A 116 5.41 4.82 -17.98
CA HIS A 116 4.47 5.72 -18.61
C HIS A 116 4.88 7.18 -18.36
N PRO A 117 5.07 7.98 -19.43
CA PRO A 117 5.55 9.34 -19.28
C PRO A 117 4.52 10.19 -18.55
N VAL A 118 4.95 10.88 -17.49
CA VAL A 118 4.13 11.90 -16.86
C VAL A 118 4.06 13.10 -17.79
N ARG A 119 2.87 13.39 -18.32
CA ARG A 119 2.62 14.59 -19.13
C ARG A 119 2.43 15.78 -18.21
N ALA A 120 3.54 16.30 -17.70
CA ALA A 120 3.58 17.57 -16.96
C ALA A 120 4.91 18.27 -17.26
N THR A 121 4.87 19.50 -17.78
CA THR A 121 6.06 20.34 -17.98
C THR A 121 6.21 21.37 -16.86
N VAL A 122 7.43 21.83 -16.60
CA VAL A 122 7.67 22.94 -15.66
C VAL A 122 6.88 24.19 -16.07
N SER A 123 6.72 24.41 -17.38
CA SER A 123 5.91 25.50 -17.92
C SER A 123 4.43 25.40 -17.54
N GLU A 124 3.88 24.19 -17.42
CA GLU A 124 2.47 23.94 -17.05
C GLU A 124 2.19 24.14 -15.56
N LEU A 125 3.20 24.01 -14.68
CA LEU A 125 3.06 24.38 -13.26
C LEU A 125 2.75 25.88 -13.11
N GLY A 126 3.27 26.70 -14.03
CA GLY A 126 3.16 28.14 -14.00
C GLY A 126 4.05 28.78 -12.92
N PRO A 127 4.38 30.07 -13.07
CA PRO A 127 5.34 30.76 -12.21
C PRO A 127 4.90 30.83 -10.75
N LEU A 128 3.59 30.89 -10.48
CA LEU A 128 3.06 31.04 -9.13
C LEU A 128 3.22 29.76 -8.28
N LEU A 129 2.88 28.60 -8.85
CA LEU A 129 3.02 27.31 -8.17
C LEU A 129 4.49 26.95 -7.99
N LEU A 130 5.31 27.24 -9.01
CA LEU A 130 6.75 27.06 -8.95
C LEU A 130 7.39 27.93 -7.86
N ALA A 131 7.03 29.21 -7.77
CA ALA A 131 7.52 30.10 -6.73
C ALA A 131 7.13 29.63 -5.33
N ARG A 132 5.91 29.09 -5.14
CA ARG A 132 5.50 28.49 -3.86
C ARG A 132 6.29 27.22 -3.53
N LEU A 133 6.48 26.33 -4.49
CA LEU A 133 7.29 25.10 -4.32
C LEU A 133 8.73 25.40 -3.93
N MET A 134 9.30 26.47 -4.49
CA MET A 134 10.68 26.89 -4.25
C MET A 134 10.84 27.84 -3.05
N GLY A 135 9.76 28.22 -2.37
CA GLY A 135 9.82 29.18 -1.27
C GLY A 135 10.29 30.58 -1.71
N LEU A 136 9.98 30.98 -2.95
CA LEU A 136 10.38 32.28 -3.54
C LEU A 136 9.34 33.38 -3.33
N ASN A 137 8.22 33.06 -2.67
CA ASN A 137 7.19 34.01 -2.29
C ASN A 137 7.26 34.25 -0.78
N ASP A 138 8.33 34.92 -0.34
CA ASP A 138 8.43 35.66 0.91
C ASP A 138 9.00 37.05 0.61
#